data_AF-A0A378LQH7-F1
#
_entry.id   AF-A0A378LQH7-F1
#
_cell.length_a   1.000
_cell.length_b   1.000
_cell.length_c   1.000
_cell.angle_alpha   90.00
_cell.angle_beta   90.00
_cell.angle_gamma   90.00
#
_symmetry.space_group_name_H-M   'P 1'
#
loop_
_entity.id
_entity.type
_entity.pdbx_description
1 polymer ?
#
loop_
_entity_poly.entity_id
_entity_poly.type
_entity_poly.pdbx_seq_one_letter_code
_entity_poly.pdbx_strand_id
1 'polypeptide(L)'
;MLHYYHEVVQGMRLQYFILLFCFLYASYACSELNQVEIQQRIQPIGKVSLQSEALADNKTKNITENKKEPGEEIYQQFCIICHRDGLAGAPKFRNEQDWKPRLAGKALNDLLASSLKGLNAMPVKGTCIKCNDEDLKAAISYMLPKS
;
A
#
# COMPACT_ATOMS: atom_id res chain seq x y z
N MET A 1 -53.31 -19.81 -36.29
CA MET A 1 -52.76 -19.55 -34.94
C MET A 1 -51.51 -20.36 -34.60
N LEU A 2 -51.43 -21.66 -34.94
CA LEU A 2 -50.24 -22.49 -34.64
C LEU A 2 -48.94 -22.06 -35.37
N HIS A 3 -49.03 -21.58 -36.61
CA HIS A 3 -47.86 -21.10 -37.36
C HIS A 3 -47.25 -19.79 -36.81
N TYR A 4 -48.10 -18.87 -36.34
CA TYR A 4 -47.66 -17.61 -35.71
C TYR A 4 -46.92 -17.84 -34.39
N TYR A 5 -47.38 -18.82 -33.61
CA TYR A 5 -46.74 -19.19 -32.34
C TYR A 5 -45.35 -19.81 -32.53
N HIS A 6 -45.14 -20.55 -33.61
CA HIS A 6 -43.84 -21.17 -33.92
C HIS A 6 -42.76 -20.13 -34.28
N GLU A 7 -43.11 -19.11 -35.07
CA GLU A 7 -42.17 -18.04 -35.46
C GLU A 7 -41.74 -17.17 -34.27
N VAL A 8 -42.68 -16.83 -33.38
CA VAL A 8 -42.40 -16.04 -32.17
C VAL A 8 -41.48 -16.79 -31.21
N VAL A 9 -41.72 -18.09 -31.00
CA VAL A 9 -40.88 -18.94 -30.13
C VAL A 9 -39.49 -19.17 -30.73
N GLN A 10 -39.38 -19.27 -32.06
CA GLN A 10 -38.10 -19.41 -32.75
C GLN A 10 -37.27 -18.11 -32.70
N GLY A 11 -37.92 -16.94 -32.82
CA GLY A 11 -37.28 -15.63 -32.62
C GLY A 11 -36.80 -15.40 -31.19
N MET A 12 -37.59 -15.79 -30.19
CA MET A 12 -37.19 -15.70 -28.77
C MET A 12 -36.01 -16.62 -28.44
N ARG A 13 -35.95 -17.82 -29.05
CA ARG A 13 -34.81 -18.74 -28.90
C ARG A 13 -33.54 -18.19 -29.54
N LEU A 14 -33.63 -17.62 -30.75
CA LEU A 14 -32.48 -17.00 -31.43
C LEU A 14 -31.96 -15.77 -30.67
N GLN A 15 -32.84 -14.93 -30.15
CA GLN A 15 -32.47 -13.79 -29.30
C GLN A 15 -31.75 -14.25 -28.03
N TYR A 16 -32.20 -15.36 -27.42
CA TYR A 16 -31.54 -15.93 -26.24
C TYR A 16 -30.12 -16.44 -26.56
N PHE A 17 -29.93 -17.10 -27.71
CA PHE A 17 -28.61 -17.53 -28.15
C PHE A 17 -27.67 -16.35 -28.46
N ILE A 18 -28.18 -15.28 -29.07
CA ILE A 18 -27.41 -14.05 -29.32
C ILE A 18 -27.01 -13.38 -28.00
N LEU A 19 -27.94 -13.24 -27.05
CA LEU A 19 -27.66 -12.64 -25.74
C LEU A 19 -26.65 -13.48 -24.94
N LEU A 20 -26.77 -14.81 -24.98
CA LEU A 20 -25.89 -15.73 -24.28
C LEU A 20 -24.48 -15.72 -24.90
N PHE A 21 -24.38 -15.62 -26.23
CA PHE A 21 -23.12 -15.42 -26.93
C PHE A 21 -22.50 -14.05 -26.60
N CYS A 22 -23.26 -12.95 -26.61
CA CYS A 22 -22.77 -11.63 -26.20
C CYS A 22 -22.27 -11.63 -24.74
N PHE A 23 -22.95 -12.32 -23.83
CA PHE A 23 -22.56 -12.41 -22.42
C PHE A 23 -21.27 -13.21 -22.22
N LEU A 24 -21.10 -14.29 -22.98
CA LEU A 24 -19.84 -15.05 -23.03
C LEU A 24 -18.69 -14.16 -23.55
N TYR A 25 -18.89 -13.42 -24.64
CA TYR A 25 -17.88 -12.50 -25.18
C TYR A 25 -17.51 -11.36 -24.22
N ALA A 26 -18.48 -10.80 -23.48
CA ALA A 26 -18.21 -9.78 -22.47
C ALA A 26 -17.34 -10.29 -21.32
N SER A 27 -17.47 -11.59 -20.97
CA SER A 27 -16.62 -12.23 -19.96
C SER A 27 -15.16 -12.37 -20.42
N TYR A 28 -14.92 -12.57 -21.73
CA TYR A 28 -13.56 -12.59 -22.29
C TYR A 28 -12.90 -11.20 -22.36
N ALA A 29 -13.67 -10.11 -22.49
CA ALA A 29 -13.12 -8.75 -22.55
C ALA A 29 -12.70 -8.18 -21.18
N CYS A 30 -13.14 -8.79 -20.06
CA CYS A 30 -12.85 -8.31 -18.70
C CYS A 30 -11.49 -8.81 -18.15
N SER A 31 -10.74 -9.63 -18.89
CA SER A 31 -9.45 -10.18 -18.42
C SER A 31 -8.23 -9.27 -18.66
N GLU A 32 -8.32 -8.24 -19.52
CA GLU A 32 -7.16 -7.38 -19.83
C GLU A 32 -6.90 -6.26 -18.79
N LEU A 33 -7.85 -5.95 -17.91
CA LEU A 33 -7.66 -4.89 -16.89
C LEU A 33 -6.71 -5.28 -15.75
N ASN A 34 -6.40 -6.58 -15.58
CA ASN A 34 -5.57 -7.07 -14.47
C ASN A 34 -4.06 -7.15 -14.77
N GLN A 35 -3.62 -7.03 -16.03
CA GLN A 35 -2.19 -7.16 -16.38
C GLN A 35 -1.40 -5.85 -16.25
N VAL A 36 -2.06 -4.70 -16.21
CA VAL A 36 -1.39 -3.38 -16.21
C VAL A 36 -0.96 -2.94 -14.81
N GLU A 37 -1.60 -3.43 -13.73
CA GLU A 37 -1.24 -3.06 -12.34
C GLU A 37 0.04 -3.77 -11.85
N ILE A 38 0.32 -4.97 -12.36
CA ILE A 38 1.50 -5.76 -11.94
C ILE A 38 2.79 -5.07 -12.40
N GLN A 39 2.81 -4.46 -13.59
CA GLN A 39 3.99 -3.83 -14.18
C GLN A 39 4.45 -2.55 -13.45
N GLN A 40 3.56 -1.86 -12.74
CA GLN A 40 3.95 -0.66 -11.99
C GLN A 40 4.68 -0.98 -10.68
N ARG A 41 4.50 -2.19 -10.12
CA ARG A 41 5.14 -2.61 -8.85
C ARG A 41 6.53 -3.22 -9.03
N ILE A 42 6.90 -3.64 -10.24
CA ILE A 42 8.22 -4.20 -10.56
C ILE A 42 9.17 -3.15 -11.16
N GLN A 43 8.73 -1.89 -11.25
CA GLN A 43 9.62 -0.84 -11.75
C GLN A 43 10.77 -0.65 -10.76
N PRO A 44 12.03 -0.80 -11.20
CA PRO A 44 13.17 -0.65 -10.31
C PRO A 44 13.23 0.81 -9.84
N ILE A 45 13.09 1.00 -8.53
CA ILE A 45 13.18 2.31 -7.86
C ILE A 45 14.61 2.86 -7.82
N GLY A 46 15.61 2.13 -8.34
CA GLY A 46 16.99 2.58 -8.43
C GLY A 46 17.83 1.69 -9.36
N LYS A 47 18.69 2.31 -10.16
CA LYS A 47 19.75 1.59 -10.88
C LYS A 47 20.89 1.35 -9.89
N VAL A 48 21.13 0.10 -9.53
CA VAL A 48 22.32 -0.29 -8.76
C VAL A 48 23.51 -0.19 -9.72
N SER A 49 24.27 0.91 -9.63
CA SER A 49 25.55 1.02 -10.30
C SER A 49 26.58 0.26 -9.45
N LEU A 50 26.98 -0.92 -9.91
CA LEU A 50 28.20 -1.54 -9.41
C LEU A 50 29.36 -0.66 -9.86
N GLN A 51 30.06 -0.08 -8.89
CA GLN A 51 31.26 0.70 -9.11
C GLN A 51 32.32 -0.23 -9.74
N SER A 52 32.52 -0.13 -11.05
CA SER A 52 33.82 -0.43 -11.67
C SER A 52 34.22 0.81 -12.45
N GLU A 53 35.28 1.44 -12.00
CA GLU A 53 35.83 2.69 -12.49
C GLU A 53 36.05 2.69 -14.01
N ALA A 54 35.63 3.76 -14.68
CA ALA A 54 36.54 4.72 -15.32
C ALA A 54 35.79 5.66 -16.28
N LEU A 55 36.04 6.96 -16.08
CA LEU A 55 36.08 8.05 -17.06
C LEU A 55 34.75 8.62 -17.59
N ALA A 56 34.46 9.81 -17.06
CA ALA A 56 33.92 11.01 -17.71
C ALA A 56 32.68 10.87 -18.61
N ASP A 57 31.54 11.34 -18.11
CA ASP A 57 30.89 12.50 -18.73
C ASP A 57 29.88 13.17 -17.79
N ASN A 58 29.98 14.50 -17.76
CA ASN A 58 29.11 15.41 -17.06
C ASN A 58 27.66 15.24 -17.55
N LYS A 59 26.84 14.59 -16.73
CA LYS A 59 25.40 14.87 -16.70
C LYS A 59 25.03 15.25 -15.28
N THR A 60 25.04 16.56 -15.02
CA THR A 60 24.35 17.20 -13.89
C THR A 60 22.86 16.87 -13.96
N LYS A 61 22.50 15.64 -13.59
CA LYS A 61 21.14 15.32 -13.20
C LYS A 61 21.05 15.83 -11.77
N ASN A 62 20.50 17.02 -11.62
CA ASN A 62 20.01 17.54 -10.36
C ASN A 62 18.89 16.58 -9.92
N ILE A 63 19.28 15.42 -9.40
CA ILE A 63 18.42 14.57 -8.60
C ILE A 63 18.22 15.45 -7.37
N THR A 64 17.07 16.10 -7.31
CA THR A 64 16.52 16.49 -6.01
C THR A 64 16.54 15.21 -5.19
N GLU A 65 17.56 15.05 -4.36
CA GLU A 65 17.62 14.03 -3.32
C GLU A 65 16.32 14.21 -2.54
N ASN A 66 15.32 13.38 -2.85
CA ASN A 66 14.12 13.31 -2.03
C ASN A 66 14.58 12.60 -0.76
N LYS A 67 15.22 13.38 0.13
CA LYS A 67 15.75 12.93 1.40
C LYS A 67 14.56 12.49 2.24
N LYS A 68 14.23 11.21 2.13
CA LYS A 68 13.18 10.55 2.89
C LYS A 68 13.48 10.74 4.38
N GLU A 69 12.46 11.11 5.17
CA GLU A 69 12.69 11.34 6.60
C GLU A 69 13.06 10.01 7.28
N PRO A 70 13.94 10.02 8.30
CA PRO A 70 14.29 8.80 9.03
C PRO A 70 13.03 8.10 9.55
N GLY A 71 12.93 6.79 9.31
CA GLY A 71 11.79 5.97 9.75
C GLY A 71 10.54 6.04 8.87
N GLU A 72 10.50 6.93 7.89
CA GLU A 72 9.37 7.03 6.96
C GLU A 72 9.16 5.73 6.19
N GLU A 73 10.22 5.06 5.75
CA GLU A 73 10.10 3.80 5.01
C GLU A 73 9.44 2.68 5.81
N ILE A 74 9.88 2.52 7.06
CA ILE A 74 9.32 1.53 7.97
C ILE A 74 7.87 1.87 8.31
N TYR A 75 7.57 3.15 8.54
CA TYR A 75 6.20 3.60 8.74
C TYR A 75 5.31 3.22 7.54
N GLN A 76 5.73 3.57 6.33
CA GLN A 76 4.97 3.30 5.10
C GLN A 76 4.80 1.81 4.84
N GLN A 77 5.78 0.99 5.20
CA GLN A 77 5.73 -0.44 4.95
C GLN A 77 4.90 -1.22 5.98
N PHE A 78 4.98 -0.85 7.26
CA PHE A 78 4.45 -1.67 8.35
C PHE A 78 3.40 -0.97 9.21
N CYS A 79 3.59 0.32 9.49
CA CYS A 79 2.81 1.03 10.52
C CYS A 79 1.56 1.70 9.94
N ILE A 80 1.62 2.14 8.67
CA ILE A 80 0.62 3.00 8.04
C ILE A 80 -0.79 2.40 8.05
N ILE A 81 -0.90 1.07 7.88
CA ILE A 81 -2.19 0.38 7.79
C ILE A 81 -3.06 0.69 9.00
N CYS A 82 -2.46 0.72 10.19
CA CYS A 82 -3.18 1.01 11.42
C CYS A 82 -3.09 2.49 11.80
N HIS A 83 -1.92 3.10 11.65
CA HIS A 83 -1.65 4.43 12.18
C HIS A 83 -2.04 5.58 11.25
N ARG A 84 -2.41 5.36 9.99
CA ARG A 84 -2.90 6.46 9.13
C ARG A 84 -4.21 7.02 9.66
N ASP A 85 -5.20 6.14 9.80
CA ASP A 85 -6.58 6.52 10.12
C ASP A 85 -7.02 6.09 11.53
N GLY A 86 -6.10 5.50 12.31
CA GLY A 86 -6.33 5.11 13.70
C GLY A 86 -7.13 3.83 13.86
N LEU A 87 -6.87 2.84 13.00
CA LEU A 87 -7.54 1.54 13.03
C LEU A 87 -7.38 0.90 14.41
N ALA A 88 -8.46 0.30 14.92
CA ALA A 88 -8.50 -0.36 16.22
C ALA A 88 -8.02 0.53 17.40
N GLY A 89 -8.16 1.85 17.29
CA GLY A 89 -7.75 2.81 18.32
C GLY A 89 -6.25 3.15 18.34
N ALA A 90 -5.53 2.82 17.26
CA ALA A 90 -4.16 3.27 17.06
C ALA A 90 -4.09 4.82 17.02
N PRO A 91 -3.03 5.45 17.57
CA PRO A 91 -2.85 6.89 17.41
C PRO A 91 -2.59 7.24 15.95
N LYS A 92 -3.35 8.21 15.42
CA LYS A 92 -3.23 8.66 14.04
C LYS A 92 -1.89 9.36 13.79
N PHE A 93 -1.41 9.23 12.55
CA PHE A 93 -0.15 9.80 12.11
C PHE A 93 -0.14 11.31 12.35
N ARG A 94 0.83 11.77 13.14
CA ARG A 94 1.04 13.18 13.49
C ARG A 94 -0.16 13.89 14.11
N ASN A 95 -1.16 13.16 14.60
CA ASN A 95 -2.32 13.74 15.25
C ASN A 95 -2.03 14.13 16.70
N GLU A 96 -1.97 15.42 16.99
CA GLU A 96 -1.64 15.90 18.33
C GLU A 96 -2.60 15.41 19.42
N GLN A 97 -3.90 15.32 19.13
CA GLN A 97 -4.90 14.91 20.12
C GLN A 97 -4.72 13.46 20.54
N ASP A 98 -4.35 12.59 19.61
CA ASP A 98 -4.08 11.18 19.90
C ASP A 98 -2.74 10.99 20.64
N TRP A 99 -1.72 11.76 20.27
CA TRP A 99 -0.36 11.63 20.80
C TRP A 99 -0.14 12.31 22.14
N LYS A 100 -0.79 13.45 22.42
CA LYS A 100 -0.65 14.20 23.67
C LYS A 100 -0.84 13.35 24.94
N PRO A 101 -1.92 12.56 25.11
CA PRO A 101 -2.07 11.71 26.29
C PRO A 101 -1.08 10.53 26.32
N ARG A 102 -0.53 10.12 25.18
CA ARG A 102 0.42 9.00 25.07
C ARG A 102 1.86 9.44 25.35
N LEU A 103 2.17 10.70 25.09
CA LEU A 103 3.44 11.35 25.39
C LEU A 103 3.49 11.92 26.81
N ALA A 104 2.35 12.07 27.48
CA ALA A 104 2.26 12.58 28.85
C ALA A 104 3.05 11.69 29.82
N GLY A 105 4.27 12.11 30.17
CA GLY A 105 5.16 11.40 31.08
C GLY A 105 5.90 10.20 30.47
N LYS A 106 5.87 10.04 29.13
CA LYS A 106 6.59 8.96 28.44
C LYS A 106 7.73 9.53 27.59
N ALA A 107 8.89 8.90 27.68
CA ALA A 107 9.99 9.14 26.75
C ALA A 107 9.83 8.28 25.48
N LEU A 108 10.58 8.62 24.43
CA LEU A 108 10.62 7.83 23.19
C LEU A 108 10.96 6.34 23.45
N ASN A 109 11.82 6.07 24.43
CA ASN A 109 12.18 4.70 24.81
C ASN A 109 11.00 3.91 25.40
N ASP A 110 10.05 4.56 26.09
CA ASP A 110 8.86 3.88 26.62
C ASP A 110 7.89 3.49 25.51
N LEU A 111 7.80 4.34 24.47
CA LEU A 111 7.07 4.03 23.25
C LEU A 111 7.73 2.87 22.50
N LEU A 112 9.06 2.86 22.38
CA LEU A 112 9.78 1.73 21.81
C LEU A 112 9.50 0.44 22.58
N ALA A 113 9.61 0.46 23.92
CA ALA A 113 9.37 -0.73 24.74
C ALA A 113 7.95 -1.31 24.53
N SER A 114 6.95 -0.42 24.41
CA SER A 114 5.58 -0.80 24.10
C SER A 114 5.47 -1.42 22.70
N SER A 115 6.13 -0.82 21.70
CA SER A 115 6.17 -1.33 20.33
C SER A 115 6.89 -2.68 20.22
N LEU A 116 7.98 -2.89 20.96
CA LEU A 116 8.73 -4.14 21.00
C LEU A 116 7.89 -5.28 21.57
N LYS A 117 7.14 -5.02 22.66
CA LYS A 117 6.29 -6.04 23.29
C LYS A 117 4.94 -6.23 22.57
N GLY A 118 4.50 -5.23 21.83
CA GLY A 118 3.10 -5.11 21.40
C GLY A 118 2.21 -4.59 22.53
N LEU A 119 1.11 -3.92 22.16
CA LEU A 119 0.18 -3.31 23.09
C LEU A 119 -1.24 -3.30 22.52
N ASN A 120 -2.21 -3.85 23.25
CA ASN A 120 -3.60 -3.98 22.79
C ASN A 120 -3.67 -4.67 21.41
N ALA A 121 -4.25 -3.99 20.41
CA ALA A 121 -4.33 -4.48 19.04
C ALA A 121 -3.02 -4.33 18.24
N MET A 122 -2.00 -3.65 18.77
CA MET A 122 -0.71 -3.48 18.10
C MET A 122 0.17 -4.73 18.30
N PRO A 123 0.54 -5.44 17.22
CA PRO A 123 1.40 -6.63 17.30
C PRO A 123 2.83 -6.29 17.76
N VAL A 124 3.56 -7.33 18.18
CA VAL A 124 5.00 -7.28 18.46
C VAL A 124 5.75 -6.61 17.30
N LYS A 125 6.58 -5.62 17.62
CA LYS A 125 7.34 -4.78 16.67
C LYS A 125 6.51 -4.09 15.58
N GLY A 126 5.21 -3.91 15.78
CA GLY A 126 4.32 -3.34 14.76
C GLY A 126 4.36 -4.12 13.45
N THR A 127 4.50 -5.45 13.51
CA THR A 127 4.69 -6.38 12.38
C THR A 127 6.04 -6.34 11.68
N CYS A 128 6.95 -5.43 12.04
CA CYS A 128 8.31 -5.42 11.49
C CYS A 128 9.26 -6.34 12.29
N ILE A 129 9.19 -7.65 12.01
CA ILE A 129 10.03 -8.65 12.72
C ILE A 129 11.53 -8.44 12.49
N LYS A 130 11.90 -7.92 11.31
CA LYS A 130 13.29 -7.67 10.91
C LYS A 130 13.85 -6.33 11.39
N CYS A 131 13.02 -5.41 11.86
CA CYS A 131 13.49 -4.11 12.34
C CYS A 131 14.31 -4.29 13.63
N ASN A 132 15.44 -3.59 13.68
CA ASN A 132 16.18 -3.37 14.93
C ASN A 132 15.52 -2.25 15.76
N ASP A 133 16.11 -1.94 16.90
CA ASP A 133 15.55 -0.94 17.82
C ASP A 133 15.71 0.49 17.28
N GLU A 134 16.77 0.78 16.52
CA GLU A 134 16.98 2.10 15.89
C GLU A 134 15.93 2.35 14.80
N ASP A 135 15.68 1.36 13.96
CA ASP A 135 14.66 1.34 12.91
C ASP A 135 13.28 1.67 13.48
N LEU A 136 12.90 0.98 14.56
CA LEU A 136 11.62 1.20 15.23
C LEU A 136 11.57 2.58 15.91
N LYS A 137 12.65 3.03 16.56
CA LYS A 137 12.72 4.39 17.14
C LYS A 137 12.54 5.46 16.07
N ALA A 138 13.18 5.30 14.91
CA ALA A 138 13.03 6.23 13.80
C ALA A 138 11.58 6.25 13.30
N ALA A 139 10.95 5.09 13.11
CA ALA A 139 9.55 5.00 12.68
C ALA A 139 8.58 5.63 13.69
N ILE A 140 8.77 5.37 15.00
CA ILE A 140 7.97 5.98 16.06
C ILE A 140 8.14 7.50 16.01
N SER A 141 9.38 7.99 15.89
CA SER A 141 9.67 9.43 15.83
C SER A 141 9.03 10.09 14.61
N TYR A 142 9.04 9.41 13.45
CA TYR A 142 8.39 9.89 12.23
C TYR A 142 6.88 10.06 12.38
N MET A 143 6.24 9.21 13.19
CA MET A 143 4.80 9.23 13.49
C MET A 143 4.37 10.33 14.46
N LEU A 144 5.29 10.83 15.29
CA LEU A 144 4.98 11.88 16.26
C LEU A 144 4.61 13.19 15.55
N PRO A 145 3.74 14.02 16.15
CA PRO A 145 3.47 15.36 15.66
C PRO A 145 4.76 16.17 15.51
N LYS A 146 4.86 16.97 14.45
CA LYS A 146 5.97 17.91 14.30
C LYS A 146 5.73 19.09 15.25
N SER A 147 6.73 19.43 16.04
CA SER A 147 6.77 20.64 16.87
C SER A 147 7.00 21.89 16.03
#